data_AF-A0A383BH74-F1
#
_entry.id   AF-A0A383BH74-F1
#
_cell.length_a   1.000
_cell.length_b   1.000
_cell.length_c   1.000
_cell.angle_alpha   90.00
_cell.angle_beta   90.00
_cell.angle_gamma   90.00
#
_symmetry.space_group_name_H-M   'P 1'
#
loop_
_entity.id
_entity.type
_entity.pdbx_description
1 polymer ?
#
loop_
_entity_poly.entity_id
_entity_poly.type
_entity_poly.pdbx_seq_one_letter_code
_entity_poly.pdbx_strand_id
1 'polypeptide(L)'
;VPIDYKFPSNNTLNRYENITEEGLNSNAIVDIRPLDSNYFLLSTASGLSYVHIYDVYPDSVNFGSFNKNSVSLPRGGAPALAVRENIIAISGILDTTAATGEEIMGTGISYSIDEGEIWQYLQQPRENPESDKYHTISWGGQTISALSVTT
;
A
#
# COMPACT_ATOMS: atom_id res chain seq x y z
N VAL A 1 -9.65 -10.11 -33.20
CA VAL A 1 -10.43 -8.99 -32.62
C VAL A 1 -11.60 -8.72 -33.56
N PRO A 2 -12.86 -8.67 -33.10
CA PRO A 2 -14.00 -8.40 -33.98
C PRO A 2 -13.83 -7.02 -34.66
N ILE A 3 -14.16 -6.94 -35.94
CA ILE A 3 -13.94 -5.75 -36.80
C ILE A 3 -14.73 -4.52 -36.34
N ASP A 4 -15.81 -4.70 -35.58
CA ASP A 4 -16.68 -3.62 -35.11
C ASP A 4 -16.46 -3.23 -33.64
N TYR A 5 -15.51 -3.84 -32.93
CA TYR A 5 -15.19 -3.43 -31.57
C TYR A 5 -14.28 -2.21 -31.60
N LYS A 6 -14.88 -1.02 -31.46
CA LYS A 6 -14.15 0.24 -31.23
C LYS A 6 -13.95 0.41 -29.73
N PHE A 7 -12.70 0.54 -29.29
CA PHE A 7 -12.43 1.04 -27.94
C PHE A 7 -13.11 2.41 -27.81
N PRO A 8 -13.88 2.67 -26.74
CA PRO A 8 -14.42 3.99 -26.51
C PRO A 8 -13.25 4.98 -26.45
N SER A 9 -13.30 6.03 -27.28
CA SER A 9 -12.26 7.06 -27.36
C SER A 9 -12.16 7.91 -26.08
N ASN A 10 -13.15 7.77 -25.18
CA ASN A 10 -13.12 8.24 -23.80
C ASN A 10 -12.88 7.02 -22.90
N ASN A 11 -11.64 6.56 -22.83
CA ASN A 11 -11.26 5.60 -21.80
C ASN A 11 -11.11 6.40 -20.50
N THR A 12 -12.20 6.54 -19.75
CA THR A 12 -12.25 7.29 -18.48
C THR A 12 -11.77 6.47 -17.28
N LEU A 13 -11.20 5.29 -17.53
CA LEU A 13 -10.77 4.40 -16.46
C LEU A 13 -9.60 5.04 -15.73
N ASN A 14 -9.85 5.47 -14.49
CA ASN A 14 -8.78 5.92 -13.61
C ASN A 14 -7.89 4.72 -13.28
N ARG A 15 -6.57 4.94 -13.17
CA ARG A 15 -5.54 3.91 -12.93
C ARG A 15 -5.86 2.96 -11.77
N TYR A 16 -6.77 3.31 -10.85
CA TYR A 16 -7.14 2.45 -9.71
C TYR A 16 -8.65 2.37 -9.46
N GLU A 17 -9.48 2.60 -10.47
CA GLU A 17 -10.94 2.79 -10.32
C GLU A 17 -11.65 1.68 -9.51
N ASN A 18 -11.18 0.43 -9.60
CA ASN A 18 -11.80 -0.71 -8.92
C ASN A 18 -11.28 -0.98 -7.50
N ILE A 19 -10.18 -0.35 -7.11
CA ILE A 19 -9.49 -0.64 -5.85
C ILE A 19 -9.29 0.58 -4.97
N THR A 20 -9.84 1.73 -5.38
CA THR A 20 -9.71 3.00 -4.65
C THR A 20 -11.05 3.69 -4.45
N GLU A 21 -11.08 4.59 -3.47
CA GLU A 21 -12.19 5.48 -3.16
C GLU A 21 -11.73 6.94 -3.31
N GLU A 22 -12.66 7.86 -3.53
CA GLU A 22 -12.35 9.29 -3.67
C GLU A 22 -11.84 9.88 -2.34
N GLY A 23 -10.83 10.75 -2.43
CA GLY A 23 -10.27 11.47 -1.28
C GLY A 23 -9.15 10.72 -0.56
N LEU A 24 -8.63 11.36 0.50
CA LEU A 24 -7.58 10.80 1.35
C LEU A 24 -8.21 9.94 2.46
N ASN A 25 -7.55 8.83 2.78
CA ASN A 25 -7.92 7.98 3.93
C ASN A 25 -7.60 8.62 5.29
N SER A 26 -6.82 9.71 5.34
CA SER A 26 -6.52 10.47 6.56
C SER A 26 -6.07 11.89 6.24
N ASN A 27 -6.25 12.79 7.19
CA ASN A 27 -5.75 14.17 7.14
C ASN A 27 -4.25 14.29 7.49
N ALA A 28 -3.63 13.20 7.94
CA ALA A 28 -2.21 13.16 8.27
C ALA A 28 -1.43 12.41 7.19
N ILE A 29 -0.65 13.14 6.39
CA ILE A 29 0.28 12.59 5.41
C ILE A 29 1.63 12.38 6.11
N VAL A 30 2.18 11.17 5.96
CA VAL A 30 3.43 10.74 6.61
C VAL A 30 4.60 10.80 5.63
N ASP A 31 4.44 10.28 4.41
CA ASP A 31 5.44 10.33 3.33
C ASP A 31 4.76 10.53 1.97
N ILE A 32 5.51 11.10 1.02
CA ILE A 32 5.08 11.36 -0.36
C ILE A 32 6.15 10.83 -1.31
N ARG A 33 5.76 9.95 -2.24
CA ARG A 33 6.67 9.38 -3.24
C ARG A 33 6.11 9.53 -4.65
N PRO A 34 6.90 9.99 -5.63
CA PRO A 34 6.48 9.97 -7.02
C PRO A 34 6.38 8.52 -7.51
N LEU A 35 5.31 8.21 -8.23
CA LEU A 35 5.19 6.98 -9.01
C LEU A 35 5.58 7.26 -10.48
N ASP A 36 5.10 8.36 -11.03
CA ASP A 36 5.52 8.91 -12.32
C ASP A 36 5.49 10.44 -12.31
N SER A 37 5.44 11.10 -13.47
CA SER A 37 5.47 12.56 -13.56
C SER A 37 4.25 13.24 -12.94
N ASN A 38 3.09 12.56 -12.92
CA ASN A 38 1.79 13.14 -12.59
C ASN A 38 1.10 12.42 -11.43
N TYR A 39 1.60 11.24 -11.05
CA TYR A 39 1.10 10.45 -9.93
C TYR A 39 2.08 10.45 -8.76
N PHE A 40 1.55 10.75 -7.58
CA PHE A 40 2.27 10.64 -6.32
C PHE A 40 1.49 9.75 -5.37
N LEU A 41 2.20 8.87 -4.69
CA LEU A 41 1.69 8.04 -3.61
C LEU A 41 1.91 8.75 -2.28
N LEU A 42 0.91 8.67 -1.41
CA LEU A 42 0.82 9.36 -0.14
C LEU A 42 0.62 8.30 0.95
N SER A 43 1.62 8.05 1.77
CA SER A 43 1.39 7.25 2.98
C SER A 43 0.73 8.14 4.03
N THR A 44 -0.26 7.60 4.73
CA THR A 44 -1.04 8.38 5.69
C THR A 44 -1.19 7.62 7.00
N ALA A 45 -1.73 8.29 8.02
CA ALA A 45 -2.08 7.64 9.28
C ALA A 45 -3.19 6.57 9.17
N SER A 46 -3.78 6.34 7.99
CA SER A 46 -4.79 5.29 7.77
C SER A 46 -4.56 4.46 6.50
N GLY A 47 -3.32 4.36 6.01
CA GLY A 47 -2.93 3.49 4.90
C GLY A 47 -2.33 4.25 3.71
N LEU A 48 -2.67 3.83 2.48
CA LEU A 48 -2.14 4.42 1.24
C LEU A 48 -3.18 5.24 0.48
N SER A 49 -2.78 6.44 0.09
CA SER A 49 -3.49 7.33 -0.81
C SER A 49 -2.63 7.68 -2.03
N TYR A 50 -3.25 8.33 -3.01
CA TYR A 50 -2.54 8.91 -4.14
C TYR A 50 -3.12 10.27 -4.49
N VAL A 51 -2.34 11.03 -5.23
CA VAL A 51 -2.77 12.23 -5.94
C VAL A 51 -2.37 12.12 -7.41
N HIS A 52 -3.32 12.43 -8.28
CA HIS A 52 -3.10 12.55 -9.72
C HIS A 52 -3.27 14.01 -10.13
N ILE A 53 -2.23 14.57 -10.73
CA ILE A 53 -2.18 15.95 -11.21
C ILE A 53 -2.27 15.94 -12.74
N TYR A 54 -3.44 16.30 -13.28
CA TYR A 54 -3.69 16.35 -14.73
C TYR A 54 -3.04 17.56 -15.39
N ASP A 55 -2.96 18.70 -14.69
CA ASP A 55 -2.41 19.96 -15.17
C ASP A 55 -1.99 20.87 -13.99
N VAL A 56 -1.33 22.00 -14.27
CA VAL A 56 -0.84 22.99 -13.28
C VAL A 56 -1.96 23.83 -12.66
N TYR A 57 -3.21 23.64 -13.07
CA TYR A 57 -4.37 24.34 -12.51
C TYR A 57 -4.91 23.60 -11.27
N PRO A 58 -5.35 24.31 -10.21
CA PRO A 58 -5.78 23.69 -8.95
C PRO A 58 -6.92 22.67 -9.10
N ASP A 59 -7.85 22.91 -10.03
CA ASP A 59 -9.00 22.04 -10.28
C ASP A 59 -8.62 20.77 -11.07
N SER A 60 -7.34 20.62 -11.41
CA SER A 60 -6.78 19.49 -12.15
C SER A 60 -6.06 18.50 -11.23
N VAL A 61 -6.43 18.47 -9.94
CA VAL A 61 -5.86 17.55 -8.94
C VAL A 61 -6.95 16.63 -8.40
N ASN A 62 -6.74 15.33 -8.51
CA ASN A 62 -7.64 14.32 -7.96
C ASN A 62 -6.92 13.51 -6.87
N PHE A 63 -7.59 13.33 -5.74
CA PHE A 63 -7.11 12.49 -4.64
C PHE A 63 -7.92 11.20 -4.60
N GLY A 64 -7.23 10.10 -4.33
CA GLY A 64 -7.88 8.83 -4.04
C GLY A 64 -7.15 8.06 -2.96
N SER A 65 -7.81 7.04 -2.43
CA SER A 65 -7.30 6.18 -1.37
C SER A 65 -7.53 4.73 -1.66
N PHE A 66 -6.53 3.89 -1.40
CA PHE A 66 -6.64 2.45 -1.63
C PHE A 66 -7.59 1.82 -0.62
N ASN A 67 -8.61 1.12 -1.13
CA ASN A 67 -9.62 0.50 -0.30
C ASN A 67 -9.04 -0.77 0.35
N LYS A 68 -8.86 -0.75 1.67
CA LYS A 68 -8.37 -1.89 2.47
C LYS A 68 -9.19 -3.18 2.32
N ASN A 69 -10.44 -3.10 1.87
CA ASN A 69 -11.28 -4.27 1.63
C ASN A 69 -11.08 -4.84 0.21
N SER A 70 -10.52 -4.05 -0.71
CA SER A 70 -10.28 -4.43 -2.11
C SER A 70 -8.82 -4.78 -2.38
N VAL A 71 -7.88 -4.24 -1.59
CA VAL A 71 -6.44 -4.51 -1.70
C VAL A 71 -5.84 -5.05 -0.41
N SER A 72 -4.86 -5.94 -0.55
CA SER A 72 -4.14 -6.55 0.55
C SER A 72 -3.06 -5.58 1.08
N LEU A 73 -3.46 -4.54 1.82
CA LEU A 73 -2.57 -3.58 2.47
C LEU A 73 -2.37 -3.92 3.96
N PRO A 74 -1.25 -3.50 4.58
CA PRO A 74 -1.05 -3.68 6.01
C PRO A 74 -2.05 -2.80 6.78
N ARG A 75 -2.43 -3.24 7.98
CA ARG A 75 -3.45 -2.55 8.78
C ARG A 75 -2.91 -1.29 9.45
N GLY A 76 -3.76 -0.28 9.57
CA GLY A 76 -3.51 0.92 10.35
C GLY A 76 -2.76 2.01 9.57
N GLY A 77 -1.91 2.76 10.25
CA GLY A 77 -1.14 3.83 9.63
C GLY A 77 0.04 3.30 8.83
N ALA A 78 0.49 4.07 7.84
CA ALA A 78 1.59 3.68 6.95
C ALA A 78 2.84 4.55 7.22
N PRO A 79 3.76 4.09 8.10
CA PRO A 79 4.88 4.91 8.55
C PRO A 79 6.05 4.95 7.57
N ALA A 80 6.09 4.04 6.59
CA ALA A 80 7.11 4.01 5.55
C ALA A 80 6.51 3.57 4.22
N LEU A 81 6.95 4.28 3.17
CA LEU A 81 6.61 4.04 1.78
C LEU A 81 7.89 4.10 0.95
N ALA A 82 8.08 3.09 0.10
CA ALA A 82 9.16 3.03 -0.85
C ALA A 82 8.60 2.82 -2.26
N VAL A 83 9.11 3.58 -3.21
CA VAL A 83 8.78 3.45 -4.63
C VAL A 83 10.09 3.39 -5.40
N ARG A 84 10.24 2.37 -6.25
CA ARG A 84 11.38 2.21 -7.14
C ARG A 84 10.91 1.58 -8.44
N GLU A 85 11.01 2.31 -9.53
CA GLU A 85 10.50 1.88 -10.83
C GLU A 85 9.02 1.51 -10.69
N ASN A 86 8.63 0.30 -11.11
CA ASN A 86 7.27 -0.24 -11.00
C ASN A 86 6.96 -0.91 -9.64
N ILE A 87 7.90 -0.89 -8.69
CA ILE A 87 7.77 -1.55 -7.39
C ILE A 87 7.37 -0.54 -6.33
N ILE A 88 6.30 -0.85 -5.60
CA ILE A 88 5.83 -0.09 -4.45
C ILE A 88 5.87 -1.01 -3.24
N ALA A 89 6.38 -0.53 -2.11
CA ALA A 89 6.29 -1.23 -0.83
C ALA A 89 5.84 -0.27 0.27
N ILE A 90 4.95 -0.75 1.14
CA ILE A 90 4.39 0.03 2.24
C ILE A 90 4.34 -0.82 3.51
N SER A 91 4.78 -0.25 4.62
CA SER A 91 4.65 -0.88 5.95
C SER A 91 3.39 -0.40 6.66
N GLY A 92 2.89 -1.14 7.65
CA GLY A 92 1.81 -0.68 8.51
C GLY A 92 2.12 -0.77 10.00
N ILE A 93 1.45 0.08 10.78
CA ILE A 93 1.47 0.09 12.25
C ILE A 93 0.06 0.23 12.82
N LEU A 94 -0.14 -0.28 14.03
CA LEU A 94 -1.38 -0.17 14.78
C LEU A 94 -1.07 0.05 16.26
N ASP A 95 -1.84 0.91 16.92
CA ASP A 95 -1.86 0.98 18.38
C ASP A 95 -2.43 -0.33 18.94
N THR A 96 -1.81 -0.87 19.98
CA THR A 96 -2.18 -2.14 20.59
C THR A 96 -1.97 -2.11 22.09
N THR A 97 -2.89 -2.71 22.83
CA THR A 97 -2.77 -2.90 24.26
C THR A 97 -1.91 -4.13 24.55
N ALA A 98 -0.76 -3.93 25.19
CA ALA A 98 0.12 -4.95 25.71
C ALA A 98 0.07 -5.01 27.24
N ALA A 99 0.73 -6.00 27.84
CA ALA A 99 0.84 -6.10 29.30
C ALA A 99 1.57 -4.89 29.93
N THR A 100 2.39 -4.17 29.14
CA THR A 100 3.14 -2.97 29.54
C THR A 100 2.36 -1.67 29.39
N GLY A 101 1.21 -1.66 28.68
CA GLY A 101 0.44 -0.46 28.39
C GLY A 101 0.01 -0.37 26.92
N GLU A 102 -0.24 0.85 26.44
CA GLU A 102 -0.47 1.12 25.02
C GLU A 102 0.88 1.19 24.29
N GLU A 103 1.03 0.35 23.28
CA GLU A 103 2.25 0.19 22.50
C GLU A 103 1.91 0.22 21.00
N ILE A 104 2.89 0.54 20.16
CA ILE A 104 2.73 0.48 18.71
C ILE A 104 3.28 -0.85 18.21
N MET A 105 2.46 -1.59 17.45
CA MET A 105 2.91 -2.80 16.78
C MET A 105 2.95 -2.61 15.27
N GLY A 106 3.96 -3.18 14.62
CA GLY A 106 3.97 -3.30 13.17
C GLY A 106 2.97 -4.36 12.70
N THR A 107 2.33 -4.09 11.57
CA THR A 107 1.30 -4.95 10.98
C THR A 107 1.78 -5.60 9.69
N GLY A 108 3.08 -5.55 9.38
CA GLY A 108 3.67 -6.16 8.19
C GLY A 108 3.90 -5.17 7.06
N ILE A 109 4.14 -5.71 5.87
CA ILE A 109 4.48 -4.96 4.65
C ILE A 109 3.60 -5.47 3.52
N SER A 110 3.08 -4.59 2.69
CA SER A 110 2.56 -4.98 1.37
C SER A 110 3.42 -4.41 0.27
N TYR A 111 3.45 -5.11 -0.85
CA TYR A 111 4.14 -4.65 -2.04
C TYR A 111 3.34 -4.93 -3.31
N SER A 112 3.56 -4.10 -4.31
CA SER A 112 3.13 -4.27 -5.70
C SER A 112 4.37 -4.23 -6.59
N ILE A 113 4.34 -5.02 -7.66
CA ILE A 113 5.37 -5.04 -8.71
C ILE A 113 4.81 -4.59 -10.06
N ASP A 114 3.63 -3.98 -10.04
CA ASP A 114 2.85 -3.56 -11.20
C ASP A 114 2.21 -2.18 -10.96
N GLU A 115 2.99 -1.25 -10.40
CA GLU A 115 2.57 0.15 -10.19
C GLU A 115 1.32 0.32 -9.32
N GLY A 116 0.98 -0.66 -8.48
CA GLY A 116 -0.10 -0.57 -7.50
C GLY A 116 -1.41 -1.22 -7.93
N GLU A 117 -1.43 -1.95 -9.05
CA GLU A 117 -2.61 -2.67 -9.54
C GLU A 117 -2.90 -3.92 -8.69
N ILE A 118 -1.86 -4.71 -8.36
CA ILE A 118 -1.97 -5.93 -7.57
C ILE A 118 -1.04 -5.85 -6.35
N TRP A 119 -1.59 -6.15 -5.18
CA TRP A 119 -0.88 -6.08 -3.91
C TRP A 119 -0.73 -7.45 -3.26
N GLN A 120 0.48 -7.73 -2.80
CA GLN A 120 0.82 -8.90 -1.98
C GLN A 120 1.15 -8.44 -0.57
N TYR A 121 0.45 -9.02 0.42
CA TYR A 121 0.68 -8.73 1.83
C TYR A 121 1.59 -9.78 2.47
N LEU A 122 2.61 -9.29 3.17
CA LEU A 122 3.51 -10.04 4.01
C LEU A 122 3.25 -9.67 5.46
N GLN A 123 2.67 -10.61 6.20
CA GLN A 123 2.46 -10.46 7.63
C GLN A 123 3.80 -10.25 8.35
N GLN A 124 3.82 -9.38 9.35
CA GLN A 124 4.98 -9.25 10.21
C GLN A 124 5.32 -10.60 10.85
N PRO A 125 6.58 -11.06 10.78
CA PRO A 125 7.05 -12.24 11.50
C PRO A 125 6.78 -12.08 12.99
N ARG A 126 5.87 -12.88 13.52
CA ARG A 126 5.61 -12.98 14.96
C ARG A 126 6.14 -14.31 15.44
N GLU A 127 6.66 -14.30 16.67
CA GLU A 127 7.05 -15.55 17.31
C GLU A 127 5.80 -16.41 17.48
N ASN A 128 5.85 -17.63 16.96
CA ASN A 128 4.82 -18.62 17.23
C ASN A 128 5.02 -19.08 18.69
N PRO A 129 4.00 -19.01 19.57
CA PRO A 129 4.15 -19.40 20.96
C PRO A 129 4.58 -20.87 21.18
N GLU A 130 4.51 -21.72 20.15
CA GLU A 130 4.80 -23.15 20.23
C GLU A 130 6.15 -23.59 19.63
N SER A 131 6.72 -22.93 18.61
CA SER A 131 8.12 -23.14 18.18
C SER A 131 8.58 -22.18 17.09
N ASP A 132 9.90 -21.95 17.10
CA ASP A 132 10.78 -21.37 16.09
C ASP A 132 11.05 -19.85 16.16
N LYS A 133 12.31 -19.58 16.52
CA LYS A 133 12.97 -18.26 16.62
C LYS A 133 13.01 -17.50 15.27
N TYR A 134 12.74 -18.21 14.17
CA TYR A 134 12.82 -17.70 12.81
C TYR A 134 11.53 -18.03 12.05
N HIS A 135 11.03 -17.04 11.31
CA HIS A 135 9.94 -17.21 10.35
C HIS A 135 10.48 -17.24 8.93
N THR A 136 9.83 -18.01 8.04
CA THR A 136 10.21 -18.12 6.63
C THR A 136 9.27 -17.28 5.77
N ILE A 137 9.81 -16.45 4.88
CA ILE A 137 9.07 -15.51 4.03
C ILE A 137 9.43 -15.79 2.56
N SER A 138 8.44 -15.92 1.69
CA SER A 138 8.65 -15.95 0.24
C SER A 138 8.65 -14.52 -0.30
N TRP A 139 9.75 -14.07 -0.89
CA TRP A 139 9.89 -12.72 -1.44
C TRP A 139 10.79 -12.74 -2.67
N GLY A 140 10.36 -12.13 -3.79
CA GLY A 140 11.18 -12.03 -5.00
C GLY A 140 11.60 -13.37 -5.60
N GLY A 141 10.75 -14.41 -5.52
CA GLY A 141 11.05 -15.75 -6.03
C GLY A 141 12.03 -16.57 -5.18
N GLN A 142 12.45 -16.05 -4.02
CA GLN A 142 13.32 -16.73 -3.06
C GLN A 142 12.65 -16.87 -1.71
N THR A 143 13.23 -17.73 -0.88
CA THR A 143 12.82 -17.98 0.50
C THR A 143 13.82 -17.33 1.45
N ILE A 144 13.33 -16.40 2.30
CA ILE A 144 14.12 -15.64 3.26
C ILE A 144 13.75 -16.07 4.68
N SER A 145 14.74 -16.31 5.54
CA SER A 145 14.52 -16.49 6.99
C SER A 145 14.69 -15.16 7.72
N ALA A 146 13.71 -14.77 8.52
CA ALA A 146 13.75 -13.58 9.37
C ALA A 146 13.59 -13.97 10.84
N LEU A 147 14.27 -13.27 11.75
CA LEU A 147 14.03 -13.42 13.19
C LEU A 147 12.59 -13.01 13.52
N SER A 148 11.92 -13.82 14.32
CA SER A 148 10.59 -13.51 14.84
C SER A 148 10.68 -12.30 15.79
N VAL A 149 9.71 -11.38 15.71
CA VAL A 149 9.61 -10.29 16.69
C VAL A 149 9.06 -10.87 17.99
N THR A 150 9.84 -10.76 19.06
CA THR A 150 9.41 -11.10 20.43
C THR A 150 8.37 -10.08 20.88
N THR A 151 7.17 -10.54 21.23
CA THR A 151 6.15 -9.73 21.91
C THR A 151 6.26 -9.86 23.40
#